data_AF-A0A7X9F2L8-F1
#
_entry.id   AF-A0A7X9F2L8-F1
#
_cell.length_a   1.000
_cell.length_b   1.000
_cell.length_c   1.000
_cell.angle_alpha   90.00
_cell.angle_beta   90.00
_cell.angle_gamma   90.00
#
_symmetry.space_group_name_H-M   'P 1'
#
loop_
_entity.id
_entity.type
_entity.pdbx_description
1 polymer ?
#
loop_
_entity_poly.entity_id
_entity_poly.type
_entity_poly.pdbx_seq_one_letter_code
_entity_poly.pdbx_strand_id
1 'polypeptide(L)'
;MRKNFRILFLTIFAICIAGTSEIISQPADSVVKYTPDFRFYDGVFLNFEQVKTNNPIPKAKLLTSTDYNDKDFFKNLFAGDKIYYYDGMGVRQEIDKNTVWGYSRNGILYIQVDGNFSRITFIGSICHFVADITTYDDRYYNNYPYGYYDPYYSRYYNPYYYYSPYYSPYSYRNYYSPYGSYYSPYRNTARNELRQYLIDFDTGKILEYDVDNAEMLLMKDNQLYEEYVRLPRKKKRDLIFVYIRKYNEKNPLFIPVK
;
A
#
# COMPACT_ATOMS: atom_id res chain seq x y z
N MET A 1 6.88 -50.93 81.96
CA MET A 1 5.92 -49.81 81.97
C MET A 1 6.10 -49.04 80.67
N ARG A 2 5.41 -49.39 79.58
CA ARG A 2 4.19 -48.71 79.07
C ARG A 2 4.24 -47.18 79.25
N LYS A 3 4.53 -46.43 78.19
CA LYS A 3 3.57 -45.50 77.51
C LYS A 3 4.26 -44.60 76.47
N ASN A 4 3.83 -44.79 75.22
CA ASN A 4 3.42 -43.75 74.26
C ASN A 4 4.50 -42.87 73.61
N PHE A 5 5.10 -43.40 72.54
CA PHE A 5 5.73 -42.59 71.49
C PHE A 5 4.61 -42.02 70.59
N ARG A 6 4.28 -40.74 70.76
CA ARG A 6 3.34 -40.05 69.86
C ARG A 6 4.12 -39.50 68.67
N ILE A 7 3.97 -40.16 67.52
CA ILE A 7 4.40 -39.69 66.21
C ILE A 7 3.51 -38.50 65.84
N LEU A 8 4.12 -37.32 65.69
CA LEU A 8 3.46 -36.13 65.17
C LEU A 8 3.49 -36.22 63.63
N PHE A 9 2.37 -36.62 63.02
CA PHE A 9 2.15 -36.50 61.59
C PHE A 9 1.91 -35.02 61.26
N LEU A 10 2.89 -34.38 60.61
CA LEU A 10 2.72 -33.09 59.94
C LEU A 10 1.97 -33.35 58.62
N THR A 11 0.67 -33.07 58.62
CA THR A 11 -0.15 -33.03 57.41
C THR A 11 0.30 -31.85 56.54
N ILE A 12 0.95 -32.15 55.42
CA ILE A 12 1.18 -31.20 54.32
C ILE A 12 -0.18 -30.92 53.69
N PHE A 13 -0.72 -29.72 53.91
CA PHE A 13 -1.86 -29.22 53.15
C PHE A 13 -1.33 -28.48 51.93
N ALA A 14 -1.56 -29.07 50.75
CA ALA A 14 -1.25 -28.48 49.46
C ALA A 14 -2.20 -27.31 49.19
N ILE A 15 -1.66 -26.14 48.88
CA ILE A 15 -2.37 -25.09 48.15
C ILE A 15 -1.61 -24.91 46.84
N CYS A 16 -1.98 -25.72 45.84
CA CYS A 16 -1.70 -25.39 44.45
C CYS A 16 -2.60 -24.22 44.09
N ILE A 17 -2.08 -22.99 44.17
CA ILE A 17 -2.70 -21.84 43.53
C ILE A 17 -2.51 -22.07 42.02
N ALA A 18 -3.49 -22.73 41.41
CA ALA A 18 -3.70 -22.65 39.98
C ALA A 18 -4.09 -21.21 39.68
N GLY A 19 -3.09 -20.36 39.45
CA GLY A 19 -3.31 -19.04 38.89
C GLY A 19 -3.85 -19.23 37.49
N THR A 20 -5.16 -19.12 37.34
CA THR A 20 -5.78 -18.87 36.05
C THR A 20 -5.34 -17.48 35.64
N SER A 21 -4.24 -17.39 34.88
CA SER A 21 -3.99 -16.22 34.08
C SER A 21 -5.14 -16.14 33.08
N GLU A 22 -6.12 -15.29 33.38
CA GLU A 22 -7.06 -14.80 32.39
C GLU A 22 -6.20 -14.15 31.30
N ILE A 23 -5.99 -14.86 30.21
CA ILE A 23 -5.56 -14.26 28.96
C ILE A 23 -6.69 -13.30 28.63
N ILE A 24 -6.48 -12.02 28.90
CA ILE A 24 -7.32 -10.95 28.38
C ILE A 24 -7.29 -11.15 26.87
N SER A 25 -8.32 -11.79 26.30
CA SER A 25 -8.43 -11.90 24.86
C SER A 25 -8.58 -10.48 24.36
N GLN A 26 -7.64 -10.01 23.55
CA GLN A 26 -7.86 -8.80 22.78
C GLN A 26 -9.21 -8.96 22.06
N PRO A 27 -10.09 -7.94 22.08
CA PRO A 27 -11.36 -8.03 21.37
C PRO A 27 -11.05 -8.50 19.96
N ALA A 28 -11.67 -9.60 19.53
CA ALA A 28 -11.40 -10.16 18.22
C ALA A 28 -11.62 -9.06 17.19
N ASP A 29 -10.56 -8.68 16.48
CA ASP A 29 -10.64 -7.65 15.44
C ASP A 29 -11.77 -8.05 14.49
N SER A 30 -12.80 -7.22 14.41
CA SER A 30 -13.90 -7.47 13.49
C SER A 30 -13.40 -7.18 12.07
N VAL A 31 -13.72 -8.05 11.12
CA VAL A 31 -13.24 -7.91 9.75
C VAL A 31 -14.38 -7.41 8.86
N VAL A 32 -14.14 -6.34 8.10
CA VAL A 32 -15.13 -5.77 7.19
C VAL A 32 -14.68 -5.89 5.74
N LYS A 33 -15.64 -6.07 4.83
CA LYS A 33 -15.38 -6.00 3.40
C LYS A 33 -15.00 -4.56 3.04
N TYR A 34 -13.88 -4.38 2.34
CA TYR A 34 -13.46 -3.07 1.84
C TYR A 34 -14.49 -2.50 0.88
N THR A 35 -14.74 -1.20 1.03
CA THR A 35 -15.52 -0.38 0.09
C THR A 35 -14.74 0.92 -0.17
N PRO A 36 -15.01 1.65 -1.27
CA PRO A 36 -14.39 2.96 -1.51
C PRO A 36 -14.63 4.01 -0.39
N ASP A 37 -15.64 3.78 0.44
CA ASP A 37 -15.96 4.64 1.59
C ASP A 37 -15.18 4.25 2.85
N PHE A 38 -14.49 3.10 2.84
CA PHE A 38 -13.58 2.72 3.92
C PHE A 38 -12.52 3.80 4.12
N ARG A 39 -12.16 4.02 5.39
CA ARG A 39 -11.14 4.99 5.79
C ARG A 39 -10.12 4.26 6.67
N PHE A 40 -8.88 4.22 6.22
CA PHE A 40 -7.78 3.72 7.03
C PHE A 40 -7.57 4.62 8.24
N TYR A 41 -6.99 4.11 9.32
CA TYR A 41 -6.61 4.98 10.42
C TYR A 41 -5.44 5.88 10.00
N ASP A 42 -5.46 7.13 10.46
CA ASP A 42 -4.45 8.11 10.13
C ASP A 42 -3.14 7.84 10.90
N GLY A 43 -2.02 7.93 10.18
CA GLY A 43 -0.70 7.70 10.77
C GLY A 43 0.31 7.17 9.77
N VAL A 44 1.46 6.74 10.27
CA VAL A 44 2.57 6.21 9.47
C VAL A 44 2.58 4.68 9.54
N PHE A 45 2.62 4.03 8.38
CA PHE A 45 2.78 2.59 8.25
C PHE A 45 4.25 2.29 7.96
N LEU A 46 4.95 1.67 8.90
CA LEU A 46 6.34 1.27 8.74
C LEU A 46 6.50 0.14 7.74
N ASN A 47 5.57 -0.81 7.73
CA ASN A 47 5.61 -1.99 6.89
C ASN A 47 4.20 -2.37 6.41
N PHE A 48 4.14 -3.30 5.46
CA PHE A 48 2.88 -3.71 4.85
C PHE A 48 1.95 -4.49 5.80
N GLU A 49 2.50 -5.20 6.80
CA GLU A 49 1.67 -5.88 7.81
C GLU A 49 0.81 -4.90 8.61
N GLN A 50 1.34 -3.71 8.90
CA GLN A 50 0.57 -2.64 9.53
C GLN A 50 -0.57 -2.14 8.62
N VAL A 51 -0.41 -2.19 7.30
CA VAL A 51 -1.46 -1.80 6.35
C VAL A 51 -2.58 -2.84 6.34
N LYS A 52 -2.23 -4.13 6.26
CA LYS A 52 -3.19 -5.24 6.32
C LYS A 52 -3.99 -5.25 7.61
N THR A 53 -3.34 -4.94 8.73
CA THR A 53 -3.98 -4.88 10.06
C THR A 53 -4.59 -3.51 10.36
N ASN A 54 -4.52 -2.56 9.41
CA ASN A 54 -4.95 -1.18 9.58
C ASN A 54 -4.48 -0.60 10.93
N ASN A 55 -3.18 -0.71 11.23
CA ASN A 55 -2.61 -0.35 12.53
C ASN A 55 -1.35 0.51 12.35
N PRO A 56 -1.50 1.79 11.96
CA PRO A 56 -0.39 2.70 11.80
C PRO A 56 0.16 3.18 13.15
N ILE A 57 1.33 3.82 13.12
CA ILE A 57 1.77 4.71 14.20
C ILE A 57 0.92 5.98 14.14
N PRO A 58 0.07 6.26 15.14
CA PRO A 58 -0.78 7.43 15.15
C PRO A 58 0.05 8.71 15.30
N LYS A 59 -0.44 9.83 14.77
CA LYS A 59 0.26 11.12 14.81
C LYS A 59 0.73 11.53 16.22
N ALA A 60 -0.09 11.26 17.23
CA ALA A 60 0.21 11.57 18.64
C ALA A 60 1.43 10.81 19.20
N LYS A 61 1.86 9.71 18.57
CA LYS A 61 3.07 8.97 18.95
C LYS A 61 4.30 9.41 18.16
N LEU A 62 4.15 10.29 17.16
CA LEU A 62 5.26 10.82 16.38
C LEU A 62 5.91 11.99 17.12
N LEU A 63 7.23 11.92 17.24
CA LEU A 63 8.07 12.92 17.86
C LEU A 63 8.51 13.92 16.79
N THR A 64 7.74 14.99 16.63
CA THR A 64 8.01 16.08 15.69
C THR A 64 7.63 17.42 16.31
N SER A 65 8.29 18.49 15.89
CA SER A 65 7.93 19.87 16.23
C SER A 65 6.76 20.41 15.39
N THR A 66 6.34 19.68 14.35
CA THR A 66 5.21 20.06 13.49
C THR A 66 3.88 19.89 14.21
N ASP A 67 2.99 20.87 14.08
CA ASP A 67 1.62 20.81 14.60
C ASP A 67 0.85 19.64 13.97
N TYR A 68 0.17 18.84 14.80
CA TYR A 68 -0.60 17.67 14.35
C TYR A 68 -1.78 18.00 13.42
N ASN A 69 -2.28 19.24 13.48
CA ASN A 69 -3.36 19.73 12.63
C ASN A 69 -2.84 20.42 11.36
N ASP A 70 -1.52 20.51 11.17
CA ASP A 70 -0.95 21.10 9.97
C ASP A 70 -1.35 20.30 8.72
N LYS A 71 -1.83 21.02 7.70
CA LYS A 71 -2.13 20.44 6.39
C LYS A 71 -0.87 19.87 5.72
N ASP A 72 0.31 20.33 6.09
CA ASP A 72 1.59 19.88 5.56
C ASP A 72 2.30 18.96 6.55
N PHE A 73 1.60 18.45 7.58
CA PHE A 73 2.18 17.59 8.63
C PHE A 73 3.09 16.49 8.10
N PHE A 74 2.60 15.64 7.19
CA PHE A 74 3.39 14.54 6.64
C PHE A 74 4.53 15.03 5.76
N LYS A 75 4.33 16.10 4.97
CA LYS A 75 5.40 16.69 4.17
C LYS A 75 6.55 17.16 5.06
N ASN A 76 6.23 17.81 6.18
CA ASN A 76 7.21 18.30 7.15
C ASN A 76 7.85 17.16 7.94
N LEU A 77 7.08 16.13 8.32
CA LEU A 77 7.56 14.92 8.99
C LEU A 77 8.63 14.19 8.16
N PHE A 78 8.39 14.03 6.86
CA PHE A 78 9.28 13.33 5.93
C PHE A 78 10.34 14.25 5.30
N ALA A 79 10.44 15.52 5.71
CA ALA A 79 11.46 16.44 5.22
C ALA A 79 12.86 16.07 5.73
N GLY A 80 12.94 15.53 6.96
CA GLY A 80 14.17 14.97 7.51
C GLY A 80 14.47 13.58 6.96
N ASP A 81 15.65 13.03 7.27
CA ASP A 81 16.01 11.66 6.86
C ASP A 81 15.50 10.60 7.83
N LYS A 82 15.08 11.02 9.02
CA LYS A 82 14.68 10.12 10.12
C LYS A 82 13.36 10.56 10.72
N ILE A 83 12.60 9.56 11.17
CA ILE A 83 11.37 9.73 11.91
C ILE A 83 11.56 9.13 13.30
N TYR A 84 11.10 9.87 14.30
CA TYR A 84 11.15 9.46 15.69
C TYR A 84 9.73 9.22 16.20
N TYR A 85 9.54 8.18 17.00
CA TYR A 85 8.23 7.85 17.57
C TYR A 85 8.35 7.08 18.88
N TYR A 86 7.28 7.02 19.67
CA TYR A 86 7.19 6.11 20.81
C TYR A 86 6.51 4.80 20.42
N ASP A 87 7.14 3.67 20.77
CA ASP A 87 6.56 2.35 20.55
C ASP A 87 5.43 2.02 21.55
N GLY A 88 4.95 0.77 21.54
CA GLY A 88 3.91 0.29 22.45
C GLY A 88 4.30 0.30 23.93
N MET A 89 5.60 0.32 24.25
CA MET A 89 6.13 0.35 25.61
C MET A 89 6.53 1.77 26.04
N GLY A 90 6.33 2.78 25.19
CA GLY A 90 6.75 4.16 25.44
C GLY A 90 8.25 4.40 25.24
N VAL A 91 8.96 3.47 24.60
CA VAL A 91 10.38 3.64 24.27
C VAL A 91 10.51 4.42 22.97
N ARG A 92 11.43 5.39 22.94
CA ARG A 92 11.72 6.17 21.74
C ARG A 92 12.42 5.29 20.72
N GLN A 93 11.85 5.23 19.52
CA GLN A 93 12.37 4.57 18.34
C GLN A 93 12.77 5.59 17.27
N GLU A 94 13.61 5.14 16.35
CA GLU A 94 14.13 5.91 15.24
C GLU A 94 14.09 5.03 13.98
N ILE A 95 13.64 5.60 12.87
CA ILE A 95 13.57 4.90 11.58
C ILE A 95 13.96 5.83 10.44
N ASP A 96 14.68 5.30 9.45
CA ASP A 96 15.01 6.01 8.21
C ASP A 96 13.73 6.18 7.37
N LYS A 97 13.50 7.39 6.84
CA LYS A 97 12.31 7.66 6.02
C LYS A 97 12.20 6.68 4.86
N ASN A 98 13.31 6.28 4.24
CA ASN A 98 13.32 5.46 3.03
C ASN A 98 12.87 4.02 3.30
N THR A 99 12.79 3.62 4.57
CA THR A 99 12.32 2.29 4.99
C THR A 99 10.83 2.24 5.34
N VAL A 100 10.18 3.41 5.42
CA VAL A 100 8.74 3.51 5.69
C VAL A 100 7.96 3.04 4.47
N TRP A 101 6.94 2.21 4.68
CA TRP A 101 6.06 1.76 3.60
C TRP A 101 5.18 2.90 3.07
N GLY A 102 4.59 3.69 3.97
CA GLY A 102 3.65 4.73 3.60
C GLY A 102 3.00 5.42 4.79
N TYR A 103 1.97 6.21 4.51
CA TYR A 103 1.14 6.84 5.54
C TYR A 103 -0.33 6.90 5.09
N SER A 104 -1.24 7.07 6.04
CA SER A 104 -2.61 7.49 5.75
C SER A 104 -2.89 8.86 6.30
N ARG A 105 -3.62 9.65 5.50
CA ARG A 105 -4.14 10.96 5.86
C ARG A 105 -5.60 11.06 5.44
N ASN A 106 -6.47 11.43 6.37
CA ASN A 106 -7.92 11.47 6.19
C ASN A 106 -8.46 10.15 5.62
N GLY A 107 -7.88 9.03 6.06
CA GLY A 107 -8.22 7.68 5.61
C GLY A 107 -7.80 7.29 4.19
N ILE A 108 -7.04 8.14 3.49
CA ILE A 108 -6.46 7.85 2.16
C ILE A 108 -5.03 7.33 2.33
N LEU A 109 -4.68 6.24 1.66
CA LEU A 109 -3.32 5.68 1.69
C LEU A 109 -2.38 6.35 0.68
N TYR A 110 -1.16 6.59 1.13
CA TYR A 110 -0.03 7.06 0.35
C TYR A 110 1.12 6.07 0.53
N ILE A 111 1.66 5.57 -0.57
CA ILE A 111 2.76 4.60 -0.60
C ILE A 111 4.05 5.31 -0.98
N GLN A 112 5.17 4.89 -0.38
CA GLN A 112 6.48 5.37 -0.73
C GLN A 112 7.07 4.57 -1.91
N VAL A 113 7.50 5.28 -2.95
CA VAL A 113 8.26 4.74 -4.08
C VAL A 113 9.37 5.73 -4.41
N ASP A 114 10.62 5.26 -4.46
CA ASP A 114 11.79 6.08 -4.80
C ASP A 114 11.90 7.37 -3.95
N GLY A 115 11.64 7.25 -2.64
CA GLY A 115 11.65 8.37 -1.69
C GLY A 115 10.47 9.34 -1.80
N ASN A 116 9.59 9.17 -2.79
CA ASN A 116 8.40 9.99 -3.00
C ASN A 116 7.14 9.27 -2.55
N PHE A 117 6.14 10.02 -2.08
CA PHE A 117 4.87 9.47 -1.65
C PHE A 117 3.78 9.69 -2.70
N SER A 118 3.15 8.61 -3.11
CA SER A 118 2.09 8.59 -4.13
C SER A 118 0.80 8.03 -3.57
N ARG A 119 -0.33 8.65 -3.93
CA ARG A 119 -1.65 8.16 -3.50
C ARG A 119 -1.97 6.82 -4.16
N ILE A 120 -2.47 5.86 -3.38
CA ILE A 120 -3.06 4.65 -3.94
C ILE A 120 -4.45 5.00 -4.50
N THR A 121 -4.61 4.92 -5.82
CA THR A 121 -5.81 5.43 -6.52
C THR A 121 -6.95 4.42 -6.53
N PHE A 122 -6.65 3.13 -6.52
CA PHE A 122 -7.62 2.06 -6.48
C PHE A 122 -7.16 0.97 -5.51
N ILE A 123 -7.99 0.67 -4.52
CA ILE A 123 -7.69 -0.31 -3.47
C ILE A 123 -8.64 -1.50 -3.61
N GLY A 124 -8.08 -2.69 -3.47
CA GLY A 124 -8.75 -3.99 -3.47
C GLY A 124 -7.70 -5.08 -3.24
N SER A 125 -8.06 -6.34 -3.47
CA SER A 125 -7.13 -7.48 -3.34
C SER A 125 -5.93 -7.33 -4.27
N ILE A 126 -6.14 -6.69 -5.41
CA ILE A 126 -5.10 -6.08 -6.24
C ILE A 126 -5.31 -4.55 -6.20
N CYS A 127 -4.34 -3.80 -5.69
CA CYS A 127 -4.37 -2.34 -5.74
C CYS A 127 -3.69 -1.81 -7.01
N HIS A 128 -4.00 -0.56 -7.36
CA HIS A 128 -3.37 0.17 -8.46
C HIS A 128 -3.06 1.60 -8.03
N PHE A 129 -1.90 2.11 -8.47
CA PHE A 129 -1.48 3.49 -8.24
C PHE A 129 -0.53 4.00 -9.33
N VAL A 130 -0.28 5.31 -9.33
CA VAL A 130 0.66 5.98 -10.22
C VAL A 130 1.68 6.73 -9.37
N ALA A 131 2.96 6.62 -9.70
CA ALA A 131 4.04 7.31 -9.01
C ALA A 131 5.04 7.91 -10.01
N ASP A 132 5.61 9.05 -9.63
CA ASP A 132 6.78 9.62 -10.28
C ASP A 132 8.03 8.87 -9.82
N ILE A 133 8.82 8.39 -10.77
CA ILE A 133 10.15 7.86 -10.48
C ILE A 133 11.22 8.72 -11.16
N THR A 134 12.38 8.82 -10.53
CA THR A 134 13.50 9.56 -11.08
C THR A 134 14.35 8.61 -11.93
N THR A 135 14.38 8.78 -13.25
CA THR A 135 15.30 8.04 -14.12
C THR A 135 16.48 8.92 -14.53
N TYR A 136 17.68 8.33 -14.55
CA TYR A 136 18.88 8.97 -15.10
C TYR A 136 19.10 8.42 -16.51
N ASP A 137 19.22 9.30 -17.51
CA ASP A 137 19.47 8.90 -18.89
C ASP A 137 20.98 8.64 -19.08
N ASP A 138 21.41 7.38 -19.01
CA ASP A 138 22.80 6.97 -19.24
C ASP A 138 23.14 6.83 -20.75
N ARG A 139 22.50 7.62 -21.63
CA ARG A 139 22.78 7.59 -23.07
C ARG A 139 24.01 8.41 -23.43
N TYR A 140 25.17 7.96 -22.99
CA TYR A 140 26.45 8.40 -23.53
C TYR A 140 27.44 7.24 -23.73
N TYR A 141 27.00 6.12 -24.30
CA TYR A 141 27.90 5.16 -24.93
C TYR A 141 27.12 4.31 -25.94
N ASN A 142 27.14 4.72 -27.22
CA ASN A 142 27.19 3.87 -28.42
C ASN A 142 26.88 4.73 -29.65
N ASN A 143 27.96 5.23 -30.24
CA ASN A 143 27.98 5.80 -31.58
C ASN A 143 28.09 4.64 -32.57
N TYR A 144 27.00 4.29 -33.26
CA TYR A 144 27.07 3.74 -34.61
C TYR A 144 25.92 4.26 -35.50
N PRO A 145 26.18 4.55 -36.80
CA PRO A 145 25.26 5.24 -37.69
C PRO A 145 24.40 4.29 -38.54
N TYR A 146 23.19 4.76 -38.85
CA TYR A 146 22.14 4.17 -39.72
C TYR A 146 21.30 3.02 -39.15
N GLY A 147 20.00 3.28 -38.97
CA GLY A 147 18.98 2.23 -38.83
C GLY A 147 17.65 2.72 -38.26
N TYR A 148 16.66 2.88 -39.14
CA TYR A 148 15.21 2.81 -38.92
C TYR A 148 14.60 3.49 -37.68
N TYR A 149 13.92 4.61 -37.94
CA TYR A 149 12.93 5.23 -37.05
C TYR A 149 11.77 4.25 -36.83
N ASP A 150 11.66 3.67 -35.64
CA ASP A 150 10.49 2.90 -35.18
C ASP A 150 9.44 3.87 -34.59
N PRO A 151 8.26 4.05 -35.23
CA PRO A 151 7.26 5.03 -34.83
C PRO A 151 6.24 4.44 -33.83
N TYR A 152 6.68 3.69 -32.81
CA TYR A 152 5.78 3.02 -31.86
C TYR A 152 5.92 3.40 -30.38
N TYR A 153 6.33 4.62 -30.07
CA TYR A 153 6.26 5.15 -28.71
C TYR A 153 5.52 6.49 -28.64
N SER A 154 4.20 6.45 -28.86
CA SER A 154 3.29 7.46 -28.31
C SER A 154 1.86 6.94 -28.35
N ARG A 155 1.35 6.51 -27.19
CA ARG A 155 -0.07 6.53 -26.87
C ARG A 155 -0.20 6.41 -25.35
N TYR A 156 -0.23 7.58 -24.71
CA TYR A 156 -0.83 7.74 -23.38
C TYR A 156 -2.26 7.21 -23.44
N TYR A 157 -2.45 5.99 -22.96
CA TYR A 157 -3.77 5.39 -22.80
C TYR A 157 -4.24 5.70 -21.39
N ASN A 158 -5.24 6.59 -21.30
CA ASN A 158 -5.99 6.89 -20.09
C ASN A 158 -7.15 5.88 -20.00
N PRO A 159 -7.15 4.93 -19.05
CA PRO A 159 -8.12 3.83 -19.01
C PRO A 159 -9.46 4.19 -18.33
N TYR A 160 -9.76 5.47 -18.07
CA TYR A 160 -11.04 5.90 -17.47
C TYR A 160 -12.09 6.37 -18.49
N TYR A 161 -12.09 5.83 -19.71
CA TYR A 161 -13.17 6.05 -20.65
C TYR A 161 -13.44 4.76 -21.43
N TYR A 162 -14.45 4.00 -21.00
CA TYR A 162 -15.41 3.29 -21.84
C TYR A 162 -16.26 2.37 -20.94
N TYR A 163 -17.39 2.90 -20.44
CA TYR A 163 -18.65 2.15 -20.35
C TYR A 163 -19.76 3.15 -20.06
N SER A 164 -20.60 3.42 -21.06
CA SER A 164 -21.96 3.94 -20.91
C SER A 164 -22.84 2.95 -21.65
N PRO A 165 -23.99 2.57 -21.07
CA PRO A 165 -25.18 3.26 -21.51
C PRO A 165 -26.16 3.61 -20.37
N TYR A 166 -26.65 4.85 -20.41
CA TYR A 166 -27.86 5.41 -19.78
C TYR A 166 -27.93 5.51 -18.25
N TYR A 167 -27.41 6.61 -17.68
CA TYR A 167 -28.19 7.62 -16.93
C TYR A 167 -27.25 8.74 -16.43
N SER A 168 -27.64 10.00 -16.63
CA SER A 168 -27.08 11.20 -16.01
C SER A 168 -28.29 12.02 -15.54
N PRO A 169 -28.31 12.60 -14.33
CA PRO A 169 -27.61 13.88 -14.13
C PRO A 169 -26.99 14.07 -12.74
N TYR A 170 -25.81 14.67 -12.66
CA TYR A 170 -25.56 15.96 -11.99
C TYR A 170 -24.05 16.27 -12.03
N SER A 171 -23.76 17.35 -12.76
CA SER A 171 -22.55 18.17 -12.88
C SER A 171 -21.51 18.12 -11.75
N TYR A 172 -20.22 17.98 -12.09
CA TYR A 172 -19.19 18.88 -11.57
C TYR A 172 -18.03 19.11 -12.58
N ARG A 173 -17.56 20.35 -12.55
CA ARG A 173 -16.80 21.15 -13.52
C ARG A 173 -15.35 20.69 -13.73
N ASN A 174 -14.93 20.66 -15.00
CA ASN A 174 -13.54 20.62 -15.46
C ASN A 174 -12.71 21.78 -14.89
N TYR A 175 -11.50 21.50 -14.40
CA TYR A 175 -10.38 22.45 -14.39
C TYR A 175 -9.05 21.69 -14.51
N TYR A 176 -8.13 22.29 -15.28
CA TYR A 176 -6.71 21.94 -15.51
C TYR A 176 -6.34 20.98 -16.65
N SER A 177 -6.00 21.58 -17.79
CA SER A 177 -5.05 21.07 -18.78
C SER A 177 -3.99 22.14 -19.02
N PRO A 178 -2.71 21.92 -18.67
CA PRO A 178 -1.60 22.80 -19.06
C PRO A 178 -0.61 22.01 -19.92
N TYR A 179 -0.76 22.04 -21.25
CA TYR A 179 0.29 21.60 -22.17
C TYR A 179 0.68 22.76 -23.08
N GLY A 180 1.68 23.52 -22.64
CA GLY A 180 2.46 24.44 -23.46
C GLY A 180 3.83 23.81 -23.69
N SER A 181 4.11 23.43 -24.94
CA SER A 181 5.36 22.82 -25.39
C SER A 181 6.47 23.87 -25.46
N TYR A 182 7.60 23.65 -24.78
CA TYR A 182 8.86 24.34 -25.07
C TYR A 182 10.03 23.35 -25.07
N TYR A 183 10.68 23.29 -26.23
CA TYR A 183 12.00 22.69 -26.45
C TYR A 183 13.04 23.31 -25.51
N SER A 184 13.90 22.49 -24.88
CA SER A 184 15.09 22.98 -24.16
C SER A 184 16.22 21.94 -24.21
N PRO A 185 17.50 22.35 -24.32
CA PRO A 185 18.59 21.53 -24.83
C PRO A 185 19.32 20.69 -23.77
N TYR A 186 19.97 19.63 -24.28
CA TYR A 186 20.88 18.67 -23.63
C TYR A 186 21.49 19.12 -22.29
N ARG A 187 20.98 18.52 -21.21
CA ARG A 187 21.67 18.27 -19.95
C ARG A 187 21.34 16.84 -19.56
N ASN A 188 22.29 16.11 -18.97
CA ASN A 188 22.00 14.89 -18.21
C ASN A 188 21.03 15.27 -17.09
N THR A 189 19.75 15.19 -17.41
CA THR A 189 18.66 15.70 -16.61
C THR A 189 17.94 14.48 -16.10
N ALA A 190 17.98 14.27 -14.78
CA ALA A 190 17.09 13.35 -14.11
C ALA A 190 15.66 13.61 -14.63
N ARG A 191 15.08 12.61 -15.30
CA ARG A 191 13.76 12.72 -15.89
C ARG A 191 12.78 12.07 -14.93
N ASN A 192 11.82 12.85 -14.45
CA ASN A 192 10.72 12.27 -13.69
C ASN A 192 9.75 11.63 -14.67
N GLU A 193 9.57 10.32 -14.56
CA GLU A 193 8.65 9.53 -15.37
C GLU A 193 7.49 9.03 -14.51
N LEU A 194 6.26 9.36 -14.92
CA LEU A 194 5.05 8.78 -14.34
C LEU A 194 4.94 7.31 -14.73
N ARG A 195 4.97 6.42 -13.72
CA ARG A 195 4.77 4.98 -13.89
C ARG A 195 3.55 4.48 -13.14
N GLN A 196 2.90 3.49 -13.71
CA GLN A 196 1.76 2.79 -13.11
C GLN A 196 2.24 1.52 -12.43
N TYR A 197 1.65 1.21 -11.28
CA TYR A 197 2.03 0.07 -10.45
C TYR A 197 0.80 -0.69 -9.96
N LEU A 198 1.02 -1.96 -9.67
CA LEU A 198 0.09 -2.86 -8.99
C LEU A 198 0.65 -3.25 -7.63
N ILE A 199 -0.24 -3.54 -6.69
CA ILE A 199 0.13 -4.14 -5.40
C ILE A 199 -0.71 -5.39 -5.20
N ASP A 200 -0.05 -6.51 -4.93
CA ASP A 200 -0.73 -7.68 -4.39
C ASP A 200 -1.01 -7.45 -2.91
N PHE A 201 -2.28 -7.31 -2.51
CA PHE A 201 -2.62 -6.97 -1.13
C PHE A 201 -2.34 -8.13 -0.15
N ASP A 202 -2.21 -9.37 -0.62
CA ASP A 202 -1.89 -10.49 0.27
C ASP A 202 -0.43 -10.42 0.73
N THR A 203 0.47 -10.11 -0.21
CA THR A 203 1.93 -10.18 -0.04
C THR A 203 2.58 -8.82 0.17
N GLY A 204 1.93 -7.72 -0.23
CA GLY A 204 2.49 -6.37 -0.23
C GLY A 204 3.46 -6.09 -1.37
N LYS A 205 3.61 -7.04 -2.31
CA LYS A 205 4.56 -6.91 -3.41
C LYS A 205 4.09 -5.84 -4.40
N ILE A 206 4.96 -4.87 -4.66
CA ILE A 206 4.77 -3.83 -5.68
C ILE A 206 5.28 -4.39 -7.02
N LEU A 207 4.48 -4.24 -8.06
CA LEU A 207 4.71 -4.76 -9.41
C LEU A 207 4.47 -3.67 -10.44
N GLU A 208 5.14 -3.74 -11.58
CA GLU A 208 4.86 -2.84 -12.70
C GLU A 208 3.47 -3.13 -13.30
N TYR A 209 2.81 -2.10 -13.81
CA TYR A 209 1.54 -2.26 -14.52
C TYR A 209 1.80 -2.76 -15.95
N ASP A 210 1.93 -4.06 -16.11
CA ASP A 210 2.12 -4.73 -17.40
C ASP A 210 1.28 -6.01 -17.50
N VAL A 211 1.30 -6.61 -18.69
CA VAL A 211 0.51 -7.81 -18.99
C VAL A 211 0.99 -9.01 -18.17
N ASP A 212 2.29 -9.19 -18.00
CA ASP A 212 2.86 -10.39 -17.40
C ASP A 212 2.61 -10.40 -15.89
N ASN A 213 2.79 -9.24 -15.23
CA ASN A 213 2.46 -9.04 -13.82
C ASN A 213 0.94 -9.12 -13.57
N ALA A 214 0.12 -8.59 -14.47
CA ALA A 214 -1.34 -8.74 -14.38
C ALA A 214 -1.78 -10.21 -14.53
N GLU A 215 -1.22 -10.95 -15.50
CA GLU A 215 -1.47 -12.40 -15.65
C GLU A 215 -1.12 -13.15 -14.37
N MET A 216 0.07 -12.90 -13.80
CA MET A 216 0.53 -13.51 -12.57
C MET A 216 -0.44 -13.29 -11.39
N LEU A 217 -0.95 -12.06 -11.22
CA LEU A 217 -1.91 -11.76 -10.16
C LEU A 217 -3.27 -12.43 -10.39
N LEU A 218 -3.72 -12.49 -11.64
CA LEU A 218 -4.99 -13.11 -12.01
C LEU A 218 -4.96 -14.64 -11.87
N MET A 219 -3.78 -15.29 -11.88
CA MET A 219 -3.65 -16.75 -11.66
C MET A 219 -4.28 -17.24 -10.36
N LYS A 220 -4.46 -16.36 -9.36
CA LYS A 220 -5.16 -16.67 -8.11
C LYS A 220 -6.64 -17.02 -8.34
N ASP A 221 -7.23 -16.62 -9.47
CA ASP A 221 -8.58 -16.96 -9.90
C ASP A 221 -8.56 -17.69 -11.24
N ASN A 222 -8.64 -19.02 -11.20
CA ASN A 222 -8.52 -19.89 -12.38
C ASN A 222 -9.47 -19.48 -13.53
N GLN A 223 -10.72 -19.15 -13.21
CA GLN A 223 -11.72 -18.83 -14.24
C GLN A 223 -11.38 -17.51 -14.95
N LEU A 224 -11.03 -16.49 -14.17
CA LEU A 224 -10.71 -15.18 -14.71
C LEU A 224 -9.35 -15.19 -15.45
N TYR A 225 -8.40 -15.96 -14.93
CA TYR A 225 -7.13 -16.22 -15.59
C TYR A 225 -7.33 -16.88 -16.95
N GLU A 226 -8.11 -17.96 -17.03
CA GLU A 226 -8.41 -18.64 -18.29
C GLU A 226 -9.10 -17.72 -19.32
N GLU A 227 -10.03 -16.86 -18.87
CA GLU A 227 -10.66 -15.85 -19.73
C GLU A 227 -9.62 -14.87 -20.29
N TYR A 228 -8.74 -14.37 -19.41
CA TYR A 228 -7.75 -13.36 -19.76
C TYR A 228 -6.66 -13.90 -20.69
N VAL A 229 -6.12 -15.10 -20.43
CA VAL A 229 -5.01 -15.66 -21.22
C VAL A 229 -5.39 -15.97 -22.66
N ARG A 230 -6.68 -16.25 -22.91
CA ARG A 230 -7.23 -16.49 -24.27
C ARG A 230 -7.31 -15.21 -25.11
N LEU A 231 -7.18 -14.04 -24.51
CA LEU A 231 -7.22 -12.77 -25.26
C LEU A 231 -5.92 -12.56 -26.08
N PRO A 232 -6.01 -11.92 -27.25
CA PRO A 232 -4.83 -11.44 -27.96
C PRO A 232 -4.01 -10.45 -27.09
N ARG A 233 -2.68 -10.47 -27.21
CA ARG A 233 -1.76 -9.63 -26.40
C ARG A 233 -2.13 -8.15 -26.37
N LYS A 234 -2.65 -7.60 -27.49
CA LYS A 234 -3.15 -6.23 -27.56
C LYS A 234 -4.36 -6.01 -26.64
N LYS A 235 -5.36 -6.89 -26.72
CA LYS A 235 -6.56 -6.83 -25.86
C LYS A 235 -6.22 -7.03 -24.38
N LYS A 236 -5.26 -7.90 -24.05
CA LYS A 236 -4.77 -8.06 -22.69
C LYS A 236 -4.33 -6.72 -22.12
N ARG A 237 -3.39 -6.05 -22.81
CA ARG A 237 -2.87 -4.73 -22.43
C ARG A 237 -3.97 -3.69 -22.23
N ASP A 238 -4.90 -3.61 -23.17
CA ASP A 238 -6.00 -2.62 -23.12
C ASP A 238 -6.99 -2.90 -21.98
N LEU A 239 -7.08 -4.16 -21.52
CA LEU A 239 -8.08 -4.61 -20.55
C LEU A 239 -7.51 -4.98 -19.17
N ILE A 240 -6.22 -4.77 -18.90
CA ILE A 240 -5.59 -5.07 -17.59
C ILE A 240 -6.47 -4.54 -16.43
N PHE A 241 -6.80 -3.24 -16.44
CA PHE A 241 -7.57 -2.61 -15.37
C PHE A 241 -8.98 -3.19 -15.23
N VAL A 242 -9.62 -3.55 -16.35
CA VAL A 242 -10.95 -4.17 -16.34
C VAL A 242 -10.89 -5.54 -15.64
N TYR A 243 -9.88 -6.34 -15.93
CA TYR A 243 -9.71 -7.65 -15.30
C TYR A 243 -9.29 -7.55 -13.84
N ILE A 244 -8.49 -6.55 -13.46
CA ILE A 244 -8.20 -6.26 -12.05
C ILE A 244 -9.49 -5.91 -11.29
N ARG A 245 -10.37 -5.10 -11.88
CA ARG A 245 -11.68 -4.79 -11.28
C ARG A 245 -12.54 -6.03 -11.12
N LYS A 246 -12.69 -6.84 -12.18
CA LYS A 246 -13.39 -8.13 -12.11
C LYS A 246 -12.82 -9.03 -11.02
N TYR A 247 -11.50 -9.12 -10.90
CA TYR A 247 -10.83 -9.90 -9.87
C TYR A 247 -11.21 -9.41 -8.48
N ASN A 248 -11.12 -8.11 -8.21
CA ASN A 248 -11.45 -7.52 -6.91
C ASN A 248 -12.94 -7.63 -6.56
N GLU A 249 -13.83 -7.61 -7.56
CA GLU A 249 -15.26 -7.83 -7.36
C GLU A 249 -15.55 -9.28 -6.94
N LYS A 250 -14.87 -10.25 -7.57
CA LYS A 250 -15.02 -11.68 -7.30
C LYS A 250 -14.25 -12.14 -6.05
N ASN A 251 -13.14 -11.48 -5.73
CA ASN A 251 -12.26 -11.75 -4.60
C ASN A 251 -12.16 -10.49 -3.74
N PRO A 252 -13.18 -10.18 -2.92
CA PRO A 252 -13.22 -8.95 -2.14
C PRO A 252 -12.08 -8.85 -1.15
N LEU A 253 -11.53 -7.65 -1.01
CA LEU A 253 -10.60 -7.35 0.07
C LEU A 253 -11.37 -7.23 1.40
N PHE A 254 -10.80 -7.79 2.46
CA PHE A 254 -11.30 -7.70 3.82
C PHE A 254 -10.24 -7.05 4.71
N ILE A 255 -10.65 -6.09 5.55
CA ILE A 255 -9.76 -5.31 6.40
C ILE A 255 -10.25 -5.39 7.86
N PRO A 256 -9.35 -5.63 8.83
CA PRO A 256 -9.68 -5.54 10.25
C PRO A 256 -10.06 -4.12 10.68
N VAL A 257 -11.05 -4.00 11.55
CA VAL A 257 -11.45 -2.76 12.24
C VAL A 257 -11.58 -3.01 13.75
N LYS A 258 -11.14 -2.02 14.51
CA LYS A 258 -11.15 -1.98 15.97
C LYS A 258 -12.22 -1.02 16.48
#